data_AF-S2LF31-F1
#
_entry.id   AF-S2LF31-F1
#
_cell.length_a   1.000
_cell.length_b   1.000
_cell.length_c   1.000
_cell.angle_alpha   90.00
_cell.angle_beta   90.00
_cell.angle_gamma   90.00
#
_symmetry.space_group_name_H-M   'P 1'
#
loop_
_entity.id
_entity.type
_entity.pdbx_description
1 polymer ?
#
loop_
_entity_poly.entity_id
_entity_poly.type
_entity_poly.pdbx_seq_one_letter_code
_entity_poly.pdbx_strand_id
1 'polypeptide(L)'
;MPRMIFVNLPVTDLAASMAFYKALGFENNPHFTDDTAACMVWSEAINVMLLTHPKWRTFTDRPIPPATSSEVMLAVSCDSREAVDAMNEAAAEHGGTADINPIQDLGFMYNRNLADPDGHVWEAMWMDPTAIPSGD
;
A
#
# COMPACT_ATOMS: atom_id res chain seq x y z
N MET A 1 -5.85 24.29 -1.80
CA MET A 1 -5.25 23.02 -2.22
C MET A 1 -5.68 21.95 -1.22
N PRO A 2 -6.08 20.75 -1.67
CA PRO A 2 -6.36 19.64 -0.76
C PRO A 2 -5.08 19.28 0.03
N ARG A 3 -5.25 18.81 1.26
CA ARG A 3 -4.14 18.23 2.03
C ARG A 3 -3.86 16.84 1.49
N MET A 4 -2.60 16.53 1.26
CA MET A 4 -2.13 15.26 0.70
C MET A 4 -1.40 14.44 1.77
N ILE A 5 -1.36 13.12 1.57
CA ILE A 5 -0.49 12.21 2.32
C ILE A 5 0.60 11.66 1.39
N PHE A 6 1.83 11.63 1.90
CA PHE A 6 2.97 10.95 1.29
C PHE A 6 3.47 9.92 2.29
N VAL A 7 3.28 8.64 1.98
CA VAL A 7 3.75 7.53 2.79
C VAL A 7 5.15 7.17 2.31
N ASN A 8 6.18 7.38 3.14
CA ASN A 8 7.53 6.93 2.81
C ASN A 8 7.72 5.50 3.31
N LEU A 9 8.13 4.59 2.43
CA LEU A 9 8.39 3.18 2.76
C LEU A 9 9.82 2.80 2.37
N PRO A 10 10.65 2.31 3.31
CA PRO A 10 11.97 1.80 2.98
C PRO A 10 11.85 0.45 2.26
N VAL A 11 12.53 0.32 1.12
CA VAL A 11 12.52 -0.89 0.30
C VAL A 11 13.93 -1.40 0.01
N THR A 12 14.06 -2.72 -0.10
CA THR A 12 15.33 -3.41 -0.37
C THR A 12 15.65 -3.53 -1.86
N ASP A 13 14.62 -3.62 -2.71
CA ASP A 13 14.75 -3.65 -4.17
C ASP A 13 13.71 -2.71 -4.82
N LEU A 14 14.17 -1.53 -5.26
CA LEU A 14 13.29 -0.50 -5.80
C LEU A 14 12.51 -0.95 -7.04
N ALA A 15 13.13 -1.75 -7.92
CA ALA A 15 12.49 -2.20 -9.15
C ALA A 15 11.40 -3.25 -8.87
N ALA A 16 11.66 -4.17 -7.95
CA ALA A 16 10.68 -5.16 -7.49
C ALA A 16 9.49 -4.47 -6.82
N SER A 17 9.74 -3.51 -5.91
CA SER A 17 8.68 -2.75 -5.26
C SER A 17 7.86 -1.95 -6.29
N MET A 18 8.49 -1.24 -7.23
CA MET A 18 7.74 -0.51 -8.27
C MET A 18 6.83 -1.43 -9.10
N ALA A 19 7.31 -2.63 -9.46
CA ALA A 19 6.50 -3.61 -10.17
C ALA A 19 5.31 -4.10 -9.33
N PHE A 20 5.53 -4.38 -8.05
CA PHE A 20 4.49 -4.76 -7.10
C PHE A 20 3.40 -3.68 -6.98
N TYR A 21 3.78 -2.44 -6.64
CA TYR A 21 2.81 -1.35 -6.47
C TYR A 21 2.06 -1.05 -7.77
N LYS A 22 2.73 -1.16 -8.93
CA LYS A 22 2.05 -1.05 -10.23
C LYS A 22 1.01 -2.15 -10.44
N ALA A 23 1.29 -3.38 -10.05
CA ALA A 23 0.35 -4.49 -10.14
C ALA A 23 -0.89 -4.29 -9.24
N LEU A 24 -0.72 -3.62 -8.10
CA LEU A 24 -1.84 -3.24 -7.23
C LEU A 24 -2.66 -2.05 -7.75
N GLY A 25 -2.29 -1.46 -8.88
CA GLY A 25 -3.01 -0.35 -9.51
C GLY A 25 -2.46 1.04 -9.21
N PHE A 26 -1.30 1.15 -8.55
CA PHE A 26 -0.64 2.45 -8.37
C PHE A 26 0.06 2.89 -9.67
N GLU A 27 0.04 4.18 -9.95
CA GLU A 27 0.71 4.75 -11.13
C GLU A 27 2.04 5.40 -10.75
N ASN A 28 3.09 5.17 -11.53
CA ASN A 28 4.37 5.84 -11.27
C ASN A 28 4.33 7.31 -11.71
N ASN A 29 4.80 8.22 -10.85
CA ASN A 29 5.06 9.60 -11.22
C ASN A 29 6.55 9.81 -11.56
N PRO A 30 6.93 9.89 -12.85
CA PRO A 30 8.33 9.94 -13.26
C PRO A 30 9.05 11.24 -12.87
N HIS A 31 8.33 12.30 -12.50
CA HIS A 31 8.94 13.56 -12.04
C HIS A 31 9.54 13.43 -10.62
N PHE A 32 9.09 12.45 -9.85
CA PHE A 32 9.54 12.17 -8.49
C PHE A 32 10.10 10.74 -8.35
N THR A 33 10.66 10.23 -9.45
CA THR A 33 11.29 8.91 -9.51
C THR A 33 12.69 9.03 -10.09
N ASP A 34 13.65 8.44 -9.39
CA ASP A 34 15.03 8.25 -9.81
C ASP A 34 15.52 6.86 -9.37
N ASP A 35 16.83 6.64 -9.40
CA ASP A 35 17.46 5.39 -9.00
C ASP A 35 17.49 5.16 -7.47
N THR A 36 17.16 6.17 -6.68
CA THR A 36 17.16 6.12 -5.21
C THR A 36 15.77 6.05 -4.60
N ALA A 37 14.74 6.46 -5.35
CA ALA A 37 13.35 6.51 -4.90
C ALA A 37 12.34 6.47 -6.06
N ALA A 38 11.12 6.01 -5.78
CA ALA A 38 10.01 6.08 -6.72
C ALA A 38 8.71 6.57 -6.06
N CYS A 39 7.99 7.44 -6.77
CA CYS A 39 6.66 7.90 -6.36
C CYS A 39 5.57 7.06 -7.04
N MET A 40 4.78 6.34 -6.25
CA MET A 40 3.64 5.54 -6.67
C MET A 40 2.34 6.22 -6.21
N VAL A 41 1.53 6.65 -7.17
CA VAL A 41 0.31 7.44 -6.97
C VAL A 41 -0.88 6.50 -6.86
N TRP A 42 -1.62 6.59 -5.75
CA TRP A 42 -2.90 5.90 -5.58
C TRP A 42 -4.07 6.78 -6.00
N SER A 43 -4.02 8.06 -5.64
CA SER A 43 -5.04 9.05 -5.98
C SER A 43 -4.45 10.46 -5.95
N GLU A 44 -5.24 11.47 -6.31
CA GLU A 44 -4.83 12.88 -6.21
C GLU A 44 -4.37 13.29 -4.79
N ALA A 45 -4.80 12.55 -3.75
CA ALA A 45 -4.50 12.85 -2.35
C ALA A 45 -3.48 11.90 -1.71
N ILE A 46 -3.22 10.72 -2.28
CA ILE A 46 -2.44 9.65 -1.66
C ILE A 46 -1.28 9.23 -2.58
N ASN A 47 -0.06 9.38 -2.07
CA ASN A 47 1.17 8.99 -2.76
C ASN A 47 2.02 8.11 -1.83
N VAL A 48 2.69 7.12 -2.41
CA VAL A 48 3.65 6.24 -1.73
C VAL A 48 5.02 6.47 -2.32
N MET A 49 5.96 6.91 -1.48
CA MET A 49 7.36 7.08 -1.82
C MET A 49 8.11 5.82 -1.42
N LEU A 50 8.49 5.01 -2.39
CA LEU A 50 9.37 3.85 -2.21
C LEU A 50 10.81 4.36 -2.16
N LEU A 51 11.48 4.19 -1.03
CA LEU A 51 12.82 4.73 -0.79
C LEU A 51 13.82 3.59 -0.62
N THR A 52 14.89 3.58 -1.39
CA THR A 52 16.02 2.68 -1.09
C THR A 52 16.52 2.93 0.34
N HIS A 53 17.03 1.91 1.02
CA HIS A 53 17.55 2.06 2.39
C HIS A 53 18.56 3.23 2.55
N PRO A 54 19.52 3.47 1.63
CA PRO A 54 20.38 4.65 1.70
C PRO A 54 19.61 5.97 1.67
N LYS A 55 18.57 6.10 0.83
CA LYS A 55 17.72 7.29 0.75
C LYS A 55 16.90 7.49 2.03
N TRP A 56 16.29 6.41 2.55
CA TRP A 56 15.56 6.45 3.82
C TRP A 56 16.42 6.98 4.97
N ARG A 57 17.69 6.56 5.04
CA ARG A 57 18.63 6.99 6.09
C ARG A 57 18.96 8.48 6.04
N THR A 58 18.68 9.20 4.96
CA THR A 58 18.82 10.66 4.94
C THR A 58 17.63 11.37 5.59
N PHE A 59 16.53 10.66 5.87
CA PHE A 59 15.30 11.22 6.44
C PHE A 59 15.27 10.99 7.96
N THR A 60 15.84 9.89 8.43
CA THR A 60 15.79 9.49 9.84
C THR A 60 16.87 8.47 10.20
N ASP A 61 17.36 8.56 11.44
CA ASP A 61 18.26 7.57 12.04
C ASP A 61 17.50 6.43 12.75
N ARG A 62 16.16 6.51 12.83
CA ARG A 62 15.35 5.44 13.42
C ARG A 62 15.60 4.11 12.69
N PRO A 63 15.63 2.97 13.40
CA PRO A 63 15.84 1.67 12.78
C PRO A 63 14.69 1.36 11.81
N ILE A 64 15.02 0.70 10.70
CA ILE A 64 14.01 0.11 9.82
C ILE A 64 13.53 -1.18 10.52
N PRO A 65 12.22 -1.35 10.76
CA PRO A 65 11.69 -2.57 11.35
C PRO A 65 12.05 -3.81 10.49
N PRO A 66 12.31 -4.97 11.10
CA PRO A 66 12.41 -6.21 10.32
C PRO A 66 11.04 -6.54 9.71
N ALA A 67 11.02 -7.25 8.57
CA ALA A 67 9.78 -7.65 7.88
C ALA A 67 8.82 -8.51 8.73
N THR A 68 9.27 -9.02 9.87
CA THR A 68 8.45 -9.73 10.86
C THR A 68 7.73 -8.81 11.86
N SER A 69 7.85 -7.49 11.69
CA SER A 69 7.25 -6.46 12.53
C SER A 69 6.51 -5.45 11.66
N SER A 70 5.39 -4.93 12.17
CA SER A 70 4.59 -3.92 11.48
C SER A 70 4.57 -2.64 12.33
N GLU A 71 5.11 -1.55 11.80
CA GLU A 71 4.99 -0.22 12.43
C GLU A 71 3.60 0.38 12.19
N VAL A 72 3.03 0.12 10.99
CA VAL A 72 1.71 0.60 10.56
C VAL A 72 1.02 -0.45 9.69
N MET A 73 -0.30 -0.31 9.54
CA MET A 73 -1.11 -0.93 8.50
C MET A 73 -1.88 0.18 7.78
N LEU A 74 -1.80 0.19 6.45
CA LEU A 74 -2.39 1.24 5.61
C LEU A 74 -3.62 0.70 4.88
N ALA A 75 -4.79 1.23 5.22
CA ALA A 75 -6.02 0.85 4.54
C ALA A 75 -6.28 1.73 3.31
N VAL A 76 -6.60 1.09 2.19
CA VAL A 76 -7.04 1.72 0.94
C VAL A 76 -8.41 1.20 0.55
N SER A 77 -9.27 2.13 0.12
CA SER A 77 -10.61 1.81 -0.34
C SER A 77 -10.58 1.18 -1.73
N CYS A 78 -11.34 0.11 -1.92
CA CYS A 78 -11.60 -0.54 -3.20
C CYS A 78 -13.06 -0.34 -3.60
N ASP A 79 -13.35 -0.34 -4.90
CA ASP A 79 -14.70 -0.08 -5.43
C ASP A 79 -15.67 -1.25 -5.25
N SER A 80 -15.17 -2.47 -5.07
CA SER A 80 -15.98 -3.68 -4.89
C SER A 80 -15.25 -4.75 -4.09
N ARG A 81 -15.98 -5.81 -3.70
CA ARG A 81 -15.40 -7.00 -3.06
C ARG A 81 -14.41 -7.71 -3.98
N GLU A 82 -14.74 -7.78 -5.27
CA GLU A 82 -13.88 -8.37 -6.30
C GLU A 82 -12.59 -7.56 -6.49
N ALA A 83 -12.63 -6.23 -6.33
CA ALA A 83 -11.43 -5.41 -6.35
C ALA A 83 -10.53 -5.66 -5.13
N VAL A 84 -11.11 -5.95 -3.96
CA VAL A 84 -10.34 -6.40 -2.77
C VAL A 84 -9.66 -7.73 -3.06
N ASP A 85 -10.38 -8.69 -3.65
CA ASP A 85 -9.83 -9.99 -4.01
C ASP A 85 -8.70 -9.88 -5.04
N ALA A 86 -8.93 -9.12 -6.11
CA ALA A 86 -7.96 -8.92 -7.18
C ALA A 86 -6.67 -8.24 -6.67
N MET A 87 -6.78 -7.28 -5.75
CA MET A 87 -5.59 -6.66 -5.15
C MET A 87 -4.79 -7.67 -4.32
N ASN A 88 -5.47 -8.54 -3.56
CA ASN A 88 -4.79 -9.55 -2.74
C ASN A 88 -4.11 -10.63 -3.62
N GLU A 89 -4.78 -11.07 -4.69
CA GLU A 89 -4.21 -11.98 -5.69
C GLU A 89 -2.99 -11.37 -6.39
N ALA A 90 -3.10 -10.12 -6.85
CA ALA A 90 -1.99 -9.40 -7.46
C ALA A 90 -0.78 -9.29 -6.52
N ALA A 91 -1.02 -9.11 -5.22
CA ALA A 91 0.06 -9.07 -4.23
C ALA A 91 0.85 -10.39 -4.17
N ALA A 92 0.15 -11.53 -4.13
CA ALA A 92 0.81 -12.84 -4.12
C ALA A 92 1.58 -13.14 -5.42
N GLU A 93 1.04 -12.72 -6.56
CA GLU A 93 1.68 -12.95 -7.87
C GLU A 93 2.93 -12.09 -8.10
N HIS A 94 3.05 -10.95 -7.40
CA HIS A 94 4.11 -9.95 -7.62
C HIS A 94 5.11 -9.85 -6.47
N GLY A 95 5.30 -10.95 -5.72
CA GLY A 95 6.35 -11.08 -4.71
C GLY A 95 5.99 -10.57 -3.32
N GLY A 96 4.75 -10.13 -3.10
CA GLY A 96 4.21 -9.89 -1.77
C GLY A 96 3.56 -11.14 -1.17
N THR A 97 2.87 -10.94 -0.05
CA THR A 97 2.15 -12.00 0.67
C THR A 97 0.66 -11.64 0.78
N ALA A 98 -0.19 -12.51 0.24
CA ALA A 98 -1.64 -12.46 0.40
C ALA A 98 -2.08 -12.95 1.79
N ASP A 99 -3.26 -12.51 2.22
CA ASP A 99 -3.96 -12.95 3.45
C ASP A 99 -3.05 -13.10 4.67
N ILE A 100 -2.28 -12.07 4.99
CA ILE A 100 -1.41 -12.08 6.18
C ILE A 100 -2.22 -12.11 7.50
N ASN A 101 -3.53 -11.86 7.42
CA ASN A 101 -4.52 -11.97 8.49
C ASN A 101 -5.76 -12.74 7.97
N PRO A 102 -6.62 -13.28 8.86
CA PRO A 102 -7.90 -13.85 8.46
C PRO A 102 -8.77 -12.84 7.70
N ILE A 103 -9.43 -13.30 6.63
CA ILE A 103 -10.39 -12.50 5.85
C ILE A 103 -11.48 -11.96 6.76
N GLN A 104 -11.79 -10.67 6.66
CA GLN A 104 -12.90 -10.06 7.36
C GLN A 104 -14.07 -9.84 6.40
N ASP A 105 -15.20 -10.48 6.71
CA ASP A 105 -16.47 -10.29 6.00
C ASP A 105 -17.59 -10.05 7.01
N LEU A 106 -18.01 -8.80 7.11
CA LEU A 106 -19.12 -8.37 7.97
C LEU A 106 -20.40 -8.11 7.15
N GLY A 107 -20.44 -8.53 5.88
CA GLY A 107 -21.51 -8.23 4.94
C GLY A 107 -21.44 -6.81 4.37
N PHE A 108 -21.48 -5.80 5.24
CA PHE A 108 -21.39 -4.38 4.87
C PHE A 108 -19.95 -3.87 4.73
N MET A 109 -18.97 -4.63 5.20
CA MET A 109 -17.55 -4.35 5.11
C MET A 109 -16.84 -5.65 4.74
N TYR A 110 -15.95 -5.56 3.77
CA TYR A 110 -15.13 -6.66 3.30
C TYR A 110 -13.69 -6.18 3.19
N ASN A 111 -12.75 -6.84 3.87
CA ASN A 111 -11.33 -6.53 3.72
C ASN A 111 -10.45 -7.76 3.74
N ARG A 112 -9.28 -7.61 3.11
CA ARG A 112 -8.19 -8.58 3.13
C ARG A 112 -6.88 -7.83 3.31
N ASN A 113 -5.99 -8.39 4.11
CA ASN A 113 -4.68 -7.80 4.37
C ASN A 113 -3.59 -8.46 3.52
N LEU A 114 -2.64 -7.67 3.06
CA LEU A 114 -1.48 -8.12 2.29
C LEU A 114 -0.22 -7.43 2.80
N ALA A 115 0.93 -8.07 2.60
CA ALA A 115 2.23 -7.46 2.82
C ALA A 115 2.96 -7.30 1.49
N ASP A 116 3.62 -6.16 1.30
CA ASP A 116 4.50 -5.96 0.15
C ASP A 116 5.81 -6.77 0.29
N PRO A 117 6.71 -6.77 -0.72
CA PRO A 117 7.94 -7.55 -0.68
C PRO A 117 8.87 -7.27 0.52
N ASP A 118 8.75 -6.09 1.14
CA ASP A 118 9.54 -5.67 2.29
C ASP A 118 8.78 -5.85 3.62
N GLY A 119 7.54 -6.34 3.57
CA GLY A 119 6.70 -6.63 4.74
C GLY A 119 5.78 -5.48 5.16
N HIS A 120 5.68 -4.40 4.37
CA HIS A 120 4.78 -3.28 4.69
C HIS A 120 3.33 -3.72 4.53
N VAL A 121 2.51 -3.47 5.56
CA VAL A 121 1.15 -4.01 5.61
C VAL A 121 0.14 -3.05 4.98
N TRP A 122 -0.65 -3.61 4.05
CA TRP A 122 -1.77 -2.97 3.41
C TRP A 122 -3.08 -3.69 3.73
N GLU A 123 -4.17 -2.93 3.82
CA GLU A 123 -5.54 -3.42 3.91
C GLU A 123 -6.31 -2.95 2.68
N ALA A 124 -6.69 -3.90 1.83
CA ALA A 124 -7.64 -3.64 0.75
C ALA A 124 -9.05 -3.77 1.34
N MET A 125 -9.82 -2.67 1.32
CA MET A 125 -11.10 -2.59 2.01
C MET A 125 -12.20 -2.07 1.10
N TRP A 126 -13.33 -2.76 1.09
CA TRP A 126 -14.58 -2.31 0.51
C TRP A 126 -15.63 -2.15 1.61
N MET A 127 -16.46 -1.12 1.48
CA MET A 127 -17.61 -0.87 2.35
C MET A 127 -18.84 -0.63 1.49
N ASP A 128 -19.97 -1.24 1.87
CA ASP A 128 -21.25 -1.01 1.22
C ASP A 128 -21.62 0.47 1.33
N PRO A 129 -21.77 1.21 0.21
CA PRO A 129 -22.11 2.62 0.24
C PRO A 129 -23.42 2.93 0.96
N THR A 130 -24.36 1.97 1.01
CA THR A 130 -25.65 2.13 1.70
C THR A 130 -25.53 1.98 3.22
N ALA A 131 -24.44 1.37 3.70
CA ALA A 131 -24.14 1.22 5.12
C ALA A 131 -23.33 2.39 5.69
N ILE A 132 -22.81 3.27 4.84
CA ILE A 132 -22.13 4.50 5.26
C ILE A 132 -23.19 5.45 5.82
N PRO A 133 -23.15 5.80 7.11
CA PRO A 133 -24.07 6.77 7.67
C PRO A 133 -23.97 8.07 6.87
N SER A 134 -25.11 8.63 6.46
CA SER A 134 -25.13 9.99 5.92
C SER A 134 -24.66 10.92 7.04
N GLY A 135 -23.49 11.53 6.86
CA GLY A 135 -22.98 12.50 7.83
C GLY A 135 -23.89 13.73 7.83
N ASP A 136 -24.51 14.02 8.98
CA ASP A 136 -25.14 15.31 9.28
C ASP A 136 -24.08 16.42 9.44
#